data_AF-A0A9W8PI71-F1
#
_entry.id   AF-A0A9W8PI71-F1
#
_cell.length_a   1.000
_cell.length_b   1.000
_cell.length_c   1.000
_cell.angle_alpha   90.00
_cell.angle_beta   90.00
_cell.angle_gamma   90.00
#
_symmetry.space_group_name_H-M   'P 1'
#
loop_
_entity.id
_entity.type
_entity.pdbx_description
1 polymer ?
#
loop_
_entity_poly.entity_id
_entity_poly.type
_entity_poly.pdbx_seq_one_letter_code
_entity_poly.pdbx_strand_id
1 'polypeptide(L)'
;MGEWPHPFCALCGTLILNGGSLDPEPNIWDRSAWSHNAFAIEGPECLGEPIESSSHPDELFTWHEATGHTDYEFGWGHLTLLPSGKTVFPHSAHGNRDLAYVESGHVYLGFHRACASIARQFVRRTKGYPVKSFADIWITVNGRYSKGPGGCGGDYAPQIPVKTERGTYIWTKEATYYLGYSHGIEWWDYDPFYIPNLTGRLLENLTSRNTQPKPEASKQPEELADEIVGQIVSGDWSSYGPPASYTLPQTSWKRILVQIPFLWDMDVEEIEQFPDIPESQQREWNWERLVRGILCGPIPQRRSDSEGSEPEKRTHTVWDYSHVKLDLPPGLTNRRRIWQILEDMNSKELDVLDEPDFIVLDDHLDRFISRTVKDGVNVEDPDTTCLDWESPSSIDGDVREDWLAPDGCAATGTGDLDSFW
;
A
#
# COMPACT_ATOMS: atom_id res chain seq x y z
N MET A 1 14.52 3.32 -21.99
CA MET A 1 14.80 1.97 -21.44
C MET A 1 13.55 1.56 -20.70
N GLY A 2 12.92 0.45 -21.05
CA GLY A 2 11.77 -0.04 -20.28
C GLY A 2 12.23 -0.49 -18.90
N GLU A 3 11.44 -0.19 -17.86
CA GLU A 3 11.64 -0.76 -16.54
C GLU A 3 11.42 -2.27 -16.64
N TRP A 4 12.43 -3.04 -16.25
CA TRP A 4 12.37 -4.49 -16.35
C TRP A 4 11.43 -5.06 -15.29
N PRO A 5 10.79 -6.20 -15.55
CA PRO A 5 9.97 -6.87 -14.56
C PRO A 5 10.84 -7.34 -13.42
N HIS A 6 10.48 -6.93 -12.22
CA HIS A 6 11.04 -7.46 -10.98
C HIS A 6 9.99 -8.37 -10.32
N PRO A 7 10.36 -9.29 -9.43
CA PRO A 7 9.36 -10.00 -8.62
C PRO A 7 8.85 -9.04 -7.55
N PHE A 8 7.54 -8.93 -7.40
CA PHE A 8 6.90 -8.06 -6.41
C PHE A 8 6.16 -8.86 -5.36
N CYS A 9 6.09 -8.28 -4.18
CA CYS A 9 5.24 -8.78 -3.11
C CYS A 9 3.78 -8.49 -3.44
N ALA A 10 2.99 -9.55 -3.55
CA ALA A 10 1.59 -9.51 -3.93
C ALA A 10 0.68 -8.82 -2.89
N LEU A 11 1.21 -8.51 -1.68
CA LEU A 11 0.46 -7.80 -0.64
C LEU A 11 0.80 -6.31 -0.54
N CYS A 12 2.06 -5.91 -0.75
CA CYS A 12 2.49 -4.54 -0.47
C CYS A 12 3.05 -3.80 -1.69
N GLY A 13 3.09 -4.49 -2.83
CA GLY A 13 3.49 -3.95 -4.12
C GLY A 13 4.96 -3.54 -4.20
N THR A 14 5.81 -3.91 -3.24
CA THR A 14 7.25 -3.59 -3.27
C THR A 14 8.07 -4.77 -3.79
N LEU A 15 9.28 -4.45 -4.25
CA LEU A 15 10.22 -5.40 -4.83
C LEU A 15 10.63 -6.48 -3.84
N ILE A 16 10.65 -7.73 -4.30
CA ILE A 16 11.34 -8.82 -3.60
C ILE A 16 12.76 -8.85 -4.15
N LEU A 17 13.73 -8.44 -3.33
CA LEU A 17 15.12 -8.31 -3.75
C LEU A 17 15.87 -9.63 -3.60
N ASN A 18 16.97 -9.76 -4.35
CA ASN A 18 17.88 -10.87 -4.17
C ASN A 18 18.71 -10.65 -2.92
N GLY A 19 18.61 -11.55 -1.93
CA GLY A 19 19.48 -11.53 -0.75
C GLY A 19 20.95 -11.62 -1.16
N GLY A 20 21.62 -10.47 -1.27
CA GLY A 20 23.06 -10.42 -1.43
C GLY A 20 23.71 -10.91 -0.14
N SER A 21 24.23 -12.14 -0.17
CA SER A 21 24.88 -12.83 0.96
C SER A 21 23.95 -13.20 2.13
N LEU A 22 23.81 -14.51 2.38
CA LEU A 22 23.21 -15.07 3.59
C LEU A 22 24.03 -14.78 4.87
N ASP A 23 25.19 -14.12 4.74
CA ASP A 23 26.00 -13.61 5.84
C ASP A 23 25.92 -12.07 5.87
N PRO A 24 24.91 -11.48 6.53
CA PRO A 24 25.00 -10.08 6.92
C PRO A 24 26.13 -9.95 7.94
N GLU A 25 27.09 -9.06 7.70
CA GLU A 25 27.99 -8.66 8.78
C GLU A 25 27.12 -8.17 9.96
N PRO A 26 27.27 -8.72 11.17
CA PRO A 26 26.27 -8.60 12.25
C PRO A 26 26.06 -7.18 12.82
N ASN A 27 26.77 -6.18 12.31
CA ASN A 27 26.76 -4.81 12.83
C ASN A 27 26.23 -3.76 11.86
N ILE A 28 25.85 -4.13 10.64
CA ILE A 28 25.13 -3.22 9.75
C ILE A 28 23.68 -3.69 9.77
N TRP A 29 22.84 -2.96 10.51
CA TRP A 29 21.39 -3.05 10.32
C TRP A 29 21.10 -2.69 8.87
N ASP A 30 21.05 -3.70 8.01
CA ASP A 30 20.61 -3.54 6.64
C ASP A 30 19.11 -3.20 6.69
N ARG A 31 18.82 -1.93 6.42
CA ARG A 31 17.47 -1.37 6.53
C ARG A 31 16.48 -2.18 5.68
N SER A 32 16.95 -2.77 4.58
CA SER A 32 16.15 -3.55 3.64
C SER A 32 16.31 -5.07 3.79
N ALA A 33 16.92 -5.60 4.86
CA ALA A 33 17.07 -7.05 5.05
C ALA A 33 15.74 -7.83 4.95
N TRP A 34 14.63 -7.20 5.37
CA TRP A 34 13.30 -7.80 5.29
C TRP A 34 12.79 -7.94 3.85
N SER A 35 13.23 -7.09 2.90
CA SER A 35 12.78 -7.11 1.50
C SER A 35 13.45 -8.21 0.68
N HIS A 36 14.53 -8.80 1.18
CA HIS A 36 15.24 -9.94 0.61
C HIS A 36 14.61 -11.30 0.96
N ASN A 37 13.86 -11.35 2.07
CA ASN A 37 13.28 -12.58 2.58
C ASN A 37 11.84 -12.71 2.10
N ALA A 38 11.54 -13.73 1.29
CA ALA A 38 10.21 -13.96 0.78
C ALA A 38 9.69 -15.38 1.03
N PHE A 39 8.39 -15.52 0.90
CA PHE A 39 7.72 -16.77 0.62
C PHE A 39 7.20 -16.75 -0.81
N ALA A 40 7.44 -17.83 -1.54
CA ALA A 40 6.64 -18.17 -2.71
C ALA A 40 5.55 -19.13 -2.25
N ILE A 41 4.30 -18.72 -2.41
CA ILE A 41 3.14 -19.52 -2.02
C ILE A 41 2.53 -20.09 -3.28
N GLU A 42 2.51 -21.41 -3.39
CA GLU A 42 1.85 -22.16 -4.45
C GLU A 42 0.41 -22.45 -4.03
N GLY A 43 -0.54 -22.20 -4.92
CA GLY A 43 -1.95 -22.48 -4.69
C GLY A 43 -2.74 -22.56 -6.00
N PRO A 44 -4.04 -22.90 -5.95
CA PRO A 44 -4.86 -23.05 -7.14
C PRO A 44 -5.08 -21.72 -7.87
N GLU A 45 -5.07 -21.76 -9.22
CA GLU A 45 -5.37 -20.61 -10.09
C GLU A 45 -6.81 -20.11 -9.91
N CYS A 46 -7.76 -21.05 -9.84
CA CYS A 46 -9.16 -20.77 -9.57
C CYS A 46 -9.64 -21.76 -8.52
N LEU A 47 -10.17 -21.24 -7.42
CA LEU A 47 -10.94 -22.04 -6.47
C LEU A 47 -12.31 -22.23 -7.12
N GLY A 48 -12.43 -23.25 -7.97
CA GLY A 48 -13.62 -23.51 -8.80
C GLY A 48 -14.92 -23.72 -8.01
N GLU A 49 -14.84 -23.88 -6.68
CA GLU A 49 -15.96 -23.80 -5.75
C GLU A 49 -15.63 -22.83 -4.59
N PRO A 50 -16.64 -22.20 -3.97
CA PRO A 50 -16.43 -21.36 -2.79
C PRO A 50 -15.64 -22.13 -1.72
N ILE A 51 -14.59 -21.51 -1.20
CA ILE A 51 -13.73 -22.07 -0.15
C ILE A 51 -14.51 -22.58 1.08
N GLU A 52 -15.73 -22.08 1.29
CA GLU A 52 -16.65 -22.51 2.33
C GLU A 52 -16.90 -24.04 2.35
N SER A 53 -16.60 -24.78 1.27
CA SER A 53 -16.71 -26.25 1.22
C SER A 53 -15.53 -27.01 1.85
N SER A 54 -14.40 -26.36 2.13
CA SER A 54 -13.21 -26.97 2.72
C SER A 54 -13.10 -26.63 4.22
N SER A 55 -13.00 -27.65 5.08
CA SER A 55 -12.79 -27.46 6.52
C SER A 55 -11.41 -26.91 6.89
N HIS A 56 -10.44 -26.95 5.97
CA HIS A 56 -9.05 -26.52 6.18
C HIS A 56 -8.48 -25.80 4.95
N PRO A 57 -8.94 -24.59 4.63
CA PRO A 57 -8.59 -23.92 3.38
C PRO A 57 -7.12 -23.53 3.26
N ASP A 58 -6.41 -23.42 4.40
CA ASP A 58 -4.97 -23.19 4.41
C ASP A 58 -4.14 -24.41 3.97
N GLU A 59 -4.73 -25.63 3.94
CA GLU A 59 -4.06 -26.85 3.44
C GLU A 59 -3.93 -26.87 1.90
N LEU A 60 -4.61 -25.95 1.21
CA LEU A 60 -4.54 -25.79 -0.25
C LEU A 60 -3.26 -25.07 -0.70
N PHE A 61 -2.45 -24.57 0.23
CA PHE A 61 -1.27 -23.77 -0.06
C PHE A 61 0.02 -24.48 0.33
N THR A 62 0.97 -24.51 -0.60
CA THR A 62 2.34 -24.93 -0.30
C THR A 62 3.22 -23.69 -0.14
N TRP A 63 3.86 -23.57 1.03
CA TRP A 63 4.71 -22.44 1.36
C TRP A 63 6.17 -22.80 1.12
N HIS A 64 6.85 -22.02 0.30
CA HIS A 64 8.28 -22.17 0.04
C HIS A 64 9.01 -20.92 0.51
N GLU A 65 10.10 -21.08 1.25
CA GLU A 65 11.06 -19.98 1.40
C GLU A 65 11.60 -19.61 0.02
N ALA A 66 11.77 -18.32 -0.25
CA ALA A 66 12.21 -17.85 -1.55
C ALA A 66 13.00 -16.54 -1.45
N THR A 67 13.78 -16.28 -2.50
CA THR A 67 14.44 -14.99 -2.75
C THR A 67 14.06 -14.51 -4.16
N GLY A 68 14.00 -13.19 -4.35
CA GLY A 68 13.66 -12.59 -5.64
C GLY A 68 14.90 -12.40 -6.50
N HIS A 69 14.78 -12.54 -7.80
CA HIS A 69 15.86 -12.27 -8.73
C HIS A 69 15.37 -11.44 -9.91
N THR A 70 16.27 -10.57 -10.36
CA THR A 70 16.13 -9.77 -11.56
C THR A 70 17.15 -10.30 -12.53
N ASP A 71 16.73 -11.09 -13.49
CA ASP A 71 17.65 -11.66 -14.46
C ASP A 71 17.48 -10.99 -15.81
N TYR A 72 18.56 -10.37 -16.27
CA TYR A 72 18.64 -9.78 -17.60
C TYR A 72 18.48 -10.83 -18.70
N GLU A 73 18.84 -12.09 -18.43
CA GLU A 73 18.74 -13.17 -19.41
C GLU A 73 17.29 -13.61 -19.63
N PHE A 74 16.49 -13.67 -18.56
CA PHE A 74 15.09 -14.04 -18.66
C PHE A 74 14.21 -12.86 -19.07
N GLY A 75 14.66 -11.62 -18.88
CA GLY A 75 13.86 -10.42 -19.15
C GLY A 75 12.67 -10.25 -18.21
N TRP A 76 12.59 -11.05 -17.14
CA TRP A 76 11.51 -11.05 -16.15
C TRP A 76 12.03 -11.33 -14.73
N GLY A 77 11.29 -10.82 -13.74
CA GLY A 77 11.52 -11.08 -12.34
C GLY A 77 10.99 -12.46 -11.96
N HIS A 78 11.78 -13.20 -11.19
CA HIS A 78 11.41 -14.55 -10.75
C HIS A 78 11.76 -14.78 -9.28
N LEU A 79 11.22 -15.85 -8.71
CA LEU A 79 11.53 -16.31 -7.36
C LEU A 79 12.33 -17.62 -7.45
N THR A 80 13.34 -17.75 -6.59
CA THR A 80 14.09 -19.00 -6.41
C THR A 80 13.67 -19.66 -5.11
N LEU A 81 13.11 -20.88 -5.20
CA LEU A 81 12.61 -21.64 -4.05
C LEU A 81 13.76 -22.27 -3.26
N LEU A 82 13.81 -22.03 -1.95
CA LEU A 82 14.82 -22.54 -1.04
C LEU A 82 14.32 -23.80 -0.29
N PRO A 83 15.18 -24.81 -0.05
CA PRO A 83 16.57 -24.93 -0.51
C PRO A 83 16.70 -25.53 -1.93
N SER A 84 15.58 -25.82 -2.61
CA SER A 84 15.57 -26.59 -3.86
C SER A 84 16.31 -25.94 -5.05
N GLY A 85 16.48 -24.62 -5.03
CA GLY A 85 16.98 -23.85 -6.16
C GLY A 85 16.04 -23.76 -7.36
N LYS A 86 14.78 -24.26 -7.24
CA LYS A 86 13.80 -24.22 -8.33
C LYS A 86 13.39 -22.78 -8.62
N THR A 87 13.50 -22.36 -9.88
CA THR A 87 12.98 -21.08 -10.36
C THR A 87 11.48 -21.18 -10.61
N VAL A 88 10.72 -20.20 -10.12
CA VAL A 88 9.28 -20.04 -10.39
C VAL A 88 8.96 -18.60 -10.75
N PHE A 89 7.96 -18.42 -11.60
CA PHE A 89 7.51 -17.09 -12.02
C PHE A 89 6.23 -16.72 -11.27
N PRO A 90 6.22 -15.64 -10.48
CA PRO A 90 5.04 -15.23 -9.76
C PRO A 90 3.96 -14.71 -10.73
N HIS A 91 2.69 -14.89 -10.36
CA HIS A 91 1.50 -14.43 -11.09
C HIS A 91 1.55 -12.93 -11.43
N SER A 92 2.27 -12.14 -10.62
CA SER A 92 2.51 -10.70 -10.84
C SER A 92 3.27 -10.34 -12.12
N ALA A 93 3.93 -11.31 -12.77
CA ALA A 93 4.72 -11.09 -13.99
C ALA A 93 3.90 -11.15 -15.30
N HIS A 94 2.57 -11.07 -15.21
CA HIS A 94 1.56 -11.39 -16.23
C HIS A 94 1.51 -10.57 -17.53
N GLY A 95 2.58 -9.85 -17.88
CA GLY A 95 2.73 -9.23 -19.20
C GLY A 95 2.80 -10.24 -20.35
N ASN A 96 2.98 -11.55 -20.07
CA ASN A 96 3.05 -12.57 -21.11
C ASN A 96 2.49 -13.93 -20.62
N ARG A 97 1.19 -14.15 -20.83
CA ARG A 97 0.46 -15.37 -20.43
C ARG A 97 1.14 -16.66 -20.93
N ASP A 98 1.81 -16.62 -22.08
CA ASP A 98 2.33 -17.84 -22.74
C ASP A 98 3.47 -18.56 -21.99
N LEU A 99 4.13 -17.93 -21.01
CA LEU A 99 5.26 -18.54 -20.26
C LEU A 99 4.88 -19.04 -18.86
N ALA A 100 3.80 -18.53 -18.25
CA ALA A 100 3.36 -18.92 -16.91
C ALA A 100 2.47 -20.17 -16.92
N TYR A 101 1.92 -20.56 -18.08
CA TYR A 101 1.13 -21.79 -18.26
C TYR A 101 2.02 -23.03 -18.32
N VAL A 102 2.69 -23.33 -17.20
CA VAL A 102 3.24 -24.68 -16.99
C VAL A 102 2.14 -25.54 -16.38
N GLU A 103 1.34 -26.19 -17.23
CA GLU A 103 0.57 -27.44 -17.11
C GLU A 103 -0.15 -27.84 -15.80
N SER A 104 -0.11 -27.06 -14.73
CA SER A 104 -0.33 -27.57 -13.35
C SER A 104 -1.59 -27.05 -12.66
N GLY A 105 -2.33 -26.09 -13.22
CA GLY A 105 -3.51 -25.49 -12.57
C GLY A 105 -3.20 -24.76 -11.25
N HIS A 106 -1.92 -24.56 -10.94
CA HIS A 106 -1.42 -23.85 -9.77
C HIS A 106 -0.66 -22.60 -10.20
N VAL A 107 -0.71 -21.57 -9.35
CA VAL A 107 0.00 -20.31 -9.52
C VAL A 107 0.88 -20.03 -8.30
N TYR A 108 1.93 -19.24 -8.49
CA TYR A 108 2.79 -18.78 -7.42
C TYR A 108 2.53 -17.30 -7.14
N LEU A 109 2.38 -16.94 -5.87
CA LEU A 109 2.40 -15.56 -5.40
C LEU A 109 3.61 -15.33 -4.50
N GLY A 110 4.33 -14.24 -4.74
CA GLY A 110 5.44 -13.80 -3.90
C GLY A 110 4.96 -12.92 -2.76
N PHE A 111 5.43 -13.16 -1.55
CA PHE A 111 5.19 -12.30 -0.39
C PHE A 111 6.50 -12.07 0.36
N HIS A 112 6.80 -10.85 0.79
CA HIS A 112 7.83 -10.68 1.81
C HIS A 112 7.44 -11.47 3.06
N ARG A 113 8.44 -12.05 3.72
CA ARG A 113 8.25 -12.79 4.96
C ARG A 113 7.59 -11.94 6.03
N ALA A 114 7.96 -10.66 6.11
CA ALA A 114 7.32 -9.69 7.00
C ALA A 114 5.83 -9.51 6.66
N CYS A 115 5.49 -9.24 5.39
CA CYS A 115 4.11 -9.08 4.92
C CYS A 115 3.24 -10.30 5.22
N ALA A 116 3.72 -11.51 4.92
CA ALA A 116 3.01 -12.75 5.25
C ALA A 116 2.84 -12.95 6.78
N SER A 117 3.83 -12.55 7.57
CA SER A 117 3.75 -12.64 9.04
C SER A 117 2.74 -11.64 9.61
N ILE A 118 2.68 -10.43 9.06
CA ILE A 118 1.67 -9.41 9.40
C ILE A 118 0.28 -9.91 9.02
N ALA A 119 0.10 -10.47 7.82
CA ALA A 119 -1.15 -11.09 7.39
C ALA A 119 -1.65 -12.19 8.37
N ARG A 120 -0.74 -13.03 8.87
CA ARG A 120 -1.09 -14.03 9.90
C ARG A 120 -1.46 -13.38 11.23
N GLN A 121 -0.79 -12.31 11.64
CA GLN A 121 -1.16 -11.56 12.85
C GLN A 121 -2.53 -10.90 12.70
N PHE A 122 -2.83 -10.34 11.53
CA PHE A 122 -4.13 -9.79 11.19
C PHE A 122 -5.21 -10.84 11.39
N VAL A 123 -5.17 -11.94 10.64
CA VAL A 123 -6.15 -13.05 10.72
C VAL A 123 -6.40 -13.52 12.16
N ARG A 124 -5.35 -13.60 12.98
CA ARG A 124 -5.45 -14.02 14.39
C ARG A 124 -6.12 -13.00 15.30
N ARG A 125 -5.93 -11.70 15.03
CA ARG A 125 -6.31 -10.60 15.92
C ARG A 125 -7.59 -9.89 15.50
N THR A 126 -8.01 -9.98 14.24
CA THR A 126 -9.11 -9.19 13.67
C THR A 126 -10.34 -10.03 13.33
N LYS A 127 -11.01 -10.58 14.35
CA LYS A 127 -12.21 -11.42 14.15
C LYS A 127 -13.41 -10.68 13.55
N GLY A 128 -13.43 -9.35 13.55
CA GLY A 128 -14.51 -8.53 13.00
C GLY A 128 -14.39 -8.22 11.50
N TYR A 129 -13.20 -8.38 10.90
CA TYR A 129 -12.92 -7.92 9.53
C TYR A 129 -13.28 -8.97 8.48
N PRO A 130 -13.52 -8.60 7.20
CA PRO A 130 -13.94 -9.56 6.17
C PRO A 130 -12.98 -10.73 5.98
N VAL A 131 -11.67 -10.48 6.01
CA VAL A 131 -10.62 -11.50 5.90
C VAL A 131 -10.53 -12.32 7.19
N LYS A 132 -10.82 -13.63 7.11
CA LYS A 132 -10.83 -14.57 8.25
C LYS A 132 -9.72 -15.61 8.19
N SER A 133 -9.07 -15.75 7.05
CA SER A 133 -8.06 -16.78 6.78
C SER A 133 -7.02 -16.26 5.79
N PHE A 134 -5.89 -16.97 5.66
CA PHE A 134 -4.94 -16.66 4.59
C PHE A 134 -5.54 -16.99 3.21
N ALA A 135 -6.47 -17.95 3.17
CA ALA A 135 -7.20 -18.29 1.95
C ALA A 135 -8.05 -17.12 1.41
N ASP A 136 -8.65 -16.31 2.28
CA ASP A 136 -9.37 -15.10 1.86
C ASP A 136 -8.42 -14.07 1.21
N ILE A 137 -7.21 -13.91 1.77
CA ILE A 137 -6.17 -13.06 1.21
C ILE A 137 -5.75 -13.59 -0.17
N TRP A 138 -5.51 -14.90 -0.27
CA TRP A 138 -5.17 -15.55 -1.54
C TRP A 138 -6.23 -15.32 -2.62
N ILE A 139 -7.51 -15.62 -2.33
CA ILE A 139 -8.63 -15.39 -3.26
C ILE A 139 -8.63 -13.95 -3.73
N THR A 140 -8.55 -13.01 -2.79
CA THR A 140 -8.66 -11.58 -3.07
C THR A 140 -7.52 -11.14 -3.99
N VAL A 141 -6.27 -11.44 -3.63
CA VAL A 141 -5.09 -11.06 -4.41
C VAL A 141 -5.05 -11.73 -5.78
N ASN A 142 -5.24 -13.05 -5.84
CA ASN A 142 -5.22 -13.81 -7.09
C ASN A 142 -6.38 -13.41 -8.01
N GLY A 143 -7.55 -13.16 -7.45
CA GLY A 143 -8.70 -12.68 -8.19
C GLY A 143 -8.52 -11.26 -8.73
N ARG A 144 -7.86 -10.36 -7.98
CA ARG A 144 -7.48 -9.04 -8.50
C ARG A 144 -6.51 -9.14 -9.67
N TYR A 145 -5.54 -10.07 -9.63
CA TYR A 145 -4.67 -10.30 -10.80
C TYR A 145 -5.41 -10.90 -11.99
N SER A 146 -6.39 -11.77 -11.75
CA SER A 146 -7.13 -12.47 -12.81
C SER A 146 -8.20 -11.61 -13.47
N LYS A 147 -8.92 -10.80 -12.67
CA LYS A 147 -10.06 -9.97 -13.10
C LYS A 147 -9.69 -8.49 -13.30
N GLY A 148 -8.58 -8.03 -12.71
CA GLY A 148 -8.12 -6.66 -12.85
C GLY A 148 -7.79 -6.32 -14.30
N PRO A 149 -7.89 -5.04 -14.69
CA PRO A 149 -7.50 -4.63 -16.02
C PRO A 149 -6.02 -4.97 -16.21
N GLY A 150 -5.70 -5.60 -17.34
CA GLY A 150 -4.32 -5.93 -17.68
C GLY A 150 -3.49 -4.65 -17.63
N GLY A 151 -2.50 -4.60 -16.75
CA GLY A 151 -1.69 -3.40 -16.56
C GLY A 151 -0.93 -3.05 -17.83
N CYS A 152 -1.34 -1.98 -18.51
CA CYS A 152 -0.49 -1.32 -19.49
C CYS A 152 0.61 -0.57 -18.74
N GLY A 153 1.81 -1.17 -18.64
CA GLY A 153 3.04 -0.43 -18.29
C GLY A 153 3.57 -0.60 -16.87
N GLY A 154 3.93 -1.83 -16.48
CA GLY A 154 4.84 -2.04 -15.34
C GLY A 154 4.19 -2.01 -13.96
N ASP A 155 2.86 -2.07 -13.87
CA ASP A 155 2.17 -2.25 -12.60
C ASP A 155 2.14 -3.75 -12.23
N TYR A 156 3.07 -4.15 -11.36
CA TYR A 156 3.23 -5.55 -10.95
C TYR A 156 2.44 -5.92 -9.69
N ALA A 157 1.88 -4.93 -9.00
CA ALA A 157 0.94 -5.11 -7.91
C ALA A 157 -0.50 -5.18 -8.48
N PRO A 158 -1.39 -6.02 -7.93
CA PRO A 158 -2.74 -6.13 -8.46
C PRO A 158 -3.49 -4.81 -8.22
N GLN A 159 -4.30 -4.37 -9.17
CA GLN A 159 -5.13 -3.18 -8.96
C GLN A 159 -6.18 -3.46 -7.88
N ILE A 160 -6.62 -2.41 -7.19
CA ILE A 160 -7.60 -2.48 -6.10
C ILE A 160 -8.92 -1.92 -6.62
N PRO A 161 -10.05 -2.64 -6.45
CA PRO A 161 -11.36 -2.07 -6.75
C PRO A 161 -11.78 -1.12 -5.61
N VAL A 162 -11.97 0.15 -5.92
CA VAL A 162 -12.40 1.19 -4.99
C VAL A 162 -13.85 1.57 -5.29
N LYS A 163 -14.71 1.52 -4.28
CA LYS A 163 -16.10 1.94 -4.41
C LYS A 163 -16.19 3.47 -4.43
N THR A 164 -16.83 4.02 -5.44
CA THR A 164 -17.08 5.47 -5.57
C THR A 164 -18.27 5.89 -4.72
N GLU A 165 -18.42 7.20 -4.50
CA GLU A 165 -19.60 7.78 -3.83
C GLU A 165 -20.93 7.42 -4.52
N ARG A 166 -20.89 7.12 -5.82
CA ARG A 166 -22.06 6.71 -6.61
C ARG A 166 -22.40 5.23 -6.46
N GLY A 167 -21.60 4.48 -5.70
CA GLY A 167 -21.76 3.05 -5.49
C GLY A 167 -21.18 2.16 -6.60
N THR A 168 -20.63 2.75 -7.68
CA THR A 168 -19.87 2.04 -8.70
C THR A 168 -18.45 1.73 -8.20
N TYR A 169 -17.71 0.88 -8.92
CA TYR A 169 -16.33 0.58 -8.58
C TYR A 169 -15.38 1.03 -9.69
N ILE A 170 -14.19 1.45 -9.28
CA ILE A 170 -13.09 1.85 -10.17
C ILE A 170 -11.85 1.08 -9.76
N TRP A 171 -11.04 0.64 -10.73
CA TRP A 171 -9.74 0.06 -10.43
C TRP A 171 -8.72 1.17 -10.17
N THR A 172 -7.97 1.05 -9.07
CA THR A 172 -6.89 1.98 -8.72
C THR A 172 -5.60 1.20 -8.54
N LYS A 173 -4.49 1.75 -9.03
CA LYS A 173 -3.15 1.15 -8.85
C LYS A 173 -2.80 1.10 -7.36
N GLU A 174 -2.32 -0.05 -6.89
CA GLU A 174 -1.89 -0.23 -5.49
C GLU A 174 -0.84 0.79 -5.08
N ALA A 175 0.09 1.12 -5.98
CA ALA A 175 1.12 2.11 -5.73
C ALA A 175 0.54 3.52 -5.53
N THR A 176 -0.46 3.90 -6.30
CA THR A 176 -1.16 5.18 -6.13
C THR A 176 -1.95 5.21 -4.83
N TYR A 177 -2.56 4.08 -4.45
CA TYR A 177 -3.44 3.99 -3.30
C TYR A 177 -2.68 3.88 -1.96
N TYR A 178 -1.63 3.06 -1.87
CA TYR A 178 -0.93 2.75 -0.62
C TYR A 178 0.54 3.20 -0.55
N LEU A 179 1.25 3.40 -1.67
CA LEU A 179 2.68 3.73 -1.66
C LEU A 179 2.95 5.23 -1.86
N GLY A 180 2.12 5.92 -2.65
CA GLY A 180 2.43 7.27 -3.13
C GLY A 180 3.66 7.28 -4.06
N TYR A 181 3.72 8.21 -5.00
CA TYR A 181 4.91 8.36 -5.84
C TYR A 181 6.10 8.84 -4.99
N SER A 182 7.12 8.02 -4.82
CA SER A 182 8.35 8.43 -4.16
C SER A 182 9.56 7.83 -4.87
N HIS A 183 10.49 8.69 -5.29
CA HIS A 183 11.81 8.28 -5.72
C HIS A 183 12.80 8.53 -4.56
N GLY A 184 13.48 7.53 -4.01
CA GLY A 184 14.74 7.76 -3.29
C GLY A 184 14.72 7.97 -1.77
N ILE A 185 13.57 8.04 -1.08
CA ILE A 185 13.52 7.76 0.37
C ILE A 185 12.33 6.84 0.64
N GLU A 186 12.65 5.56 0.65
CA GLU A 186 11.69 4.48 0.78
C GLU A 186 11.42 4.31 2.28
N TRP A 187 10.52 5.11 2.87
CA TRP A 187 10.03 4.85 4.23
C TRP A 187 9.41 3.46 4.36
N TRP A 188 9.00 2.88 3.22
CA TRP A 188 8.60 1.48 3.09
C TRP A 188 9.77 0.50 3.12
N ASP A 189 11.04 0.92 3.04
CA ASP A 189 12.20 0.04 3.24
C ASP A 189 12.39 -0.36 4.70
N TYR A 190 11.74 0.32 5.65
CA TYR A 190 11.90 -0.04 7.05
C TYR A 190 11.10 -1.29 7.37
N ASP A 191 11.74 -2.22 8.10
CA ASP A 191 11.15 -3.49 8.50
C ASP A 191 9.80 -3.25 9.23
N PRO A 192 8.68 -3.67 8.63
CA PRO A 192 7.37 -3.48 9.23
C PRO A 192 7.08 -4.51 10.33
N PHE A 193 7.88 -5.57 10.44
CA PHE A 193 7.70 -6.61 11.44
C PHE A 193 8.55 -6.35 12.68
N TYR A 194 9.83 -6.01 12.54
CA TYR A 194 10.73 -5.74 13.67
C TYR A 194 11.03 -4.23 13.81
N ILE A 195 10.36 -3.57 14.76
CA ILE A 195 10.50 -2.13 14.99
C ILE A 195 11.26 -1.90 16.31
N PRO A 196 12.57 -1.61 16.27
CA PRO A 196 13.33 -1.38 17.49
C PRO A 196 12.82 -0.18 18.28
N ASN A 197 12.76 -0.33 19.61
CA ASN A 197 12.29 0.67 20.56
C ASN A 197 10.89 1.23 20.23
N LEU A 198 9.96 0.39 19.78
CA LEU A 198 8.60 0.81 19.44
C LEU A 198 7.90 1.52 20.61
N THR A 199 7.88 0.93 21.80
CA THR A 199 7.19 1.48 22.98
C THR A 199 7.76 2.83 23.39
N GLY A 200 9.07 2.94 23.57
CA GLY A 200 9.71 4.21 23.94
C GLY A 200 9.41 5.32 22.93
N ARG A 201 9.47 5.02 21.61
CA ARG A 201 9.12 5.98 20.55
C ARG A 201 7.65 6.40 20.56
N LEU A 202 6.73 5.51 20.95
CA LEU A 202 5.32 5.87 21.13
C LEU A 202 5.13 6.79 22.34
N LEU A 203 5.80 6.48 23.45
CA LEU A 203 5.72 7.27 24.69
C LEU A 203 6.32 8.68 24.53
N GLU A 204 7.37 8.85 23.72
CA GLU A 204 7.94 10.15 23.34
C GLU A 204 6.92 11.11 22.70
N ASN A 205 5.84 10.57 22.12
CA ASN A 205 4.78 11.35 21.48
C ASN A 205 3.67 11.81 22.44
N LEU A 206 3.71 11.39 23.70
CA LEU A 206 2.74 11.81 24.71
C LEU A 206 2.93 13.29 25.07
N THR A 207 1.85 14.05 24.94
CA THR A 207 1.80 15.44 25.39
C THR A 207 0.97 15.54 26.67
N SER A 208 1.42 16.37 27.61
CA SER A 208 0.63 16.70 28.80
C SER A 208 -0.52 17.66 28.45
N ARG A 209 -1.67 17.53 29.13
CA ARG A 209 -2.78 18.51 29.09
C ARG A 209 -3.16 18.93 30.50
N ASN A 210 -3.85 20.08 30.63
CA ASN A 210 -4.40 20.51 31.92
C ASN A 210 -5.54 19.57 32.33
N THR A 211 -5.56 19.21 33.62
CA THR A 211 -6.62 18.36 34.18
C THR A 211 -7.94 19.14 34.16
N GLN A 212 -8.95 18.62 33.48
CA GLN A 212 -10.30 19.19 33.54
C GLN A 212 -11.08 18.59 34.72
N PRO A 213 -11.93 19.37 35.42
CA PRO A 213 -12.81 18.83 36.44
C PRO A 213 -13.74 17.81 35.80
N LYS A 214 -13.57 16.55 36.20
CA LYS A 214 -14.34 15.40 35.69
C LYS A 214 -15.78 15.50 36.19
N PRO A 215 -16.79 15.28 35.35
CA PRO A 215 -18.07 14.77 35.84
C PRO A 215 -17.79 13.43 36.55
N GLU A 216 -18.47 13.17 37.67
CA GLU A 216 -18.31 11.91 38.41
C GLU A 216 -18.37 10.73 37.45
N ALA A 217 -17.28 9.95 37.42
CA ALA A 217 -17.18 8.79 36.53
C ALA A 217 -18.29 7.81 36.91
N SER A 218 -19.30 7.69 36.06
CA SER A 218 -20.27 6.61 36.20
C SER A 218 -19.48 5.31 36.06
N LYS A 219 -19.65 4.39 37.02
CA LYS A 219 -19.08 3.04 36.94
C LYS A 219 -19.79 2.32 35.80
N GLN A 220 -19.29 2.48 34.58
CA GLN A 220 -19.74 1.68 33.45
C GLN A 220 -19.34 0.22 33.70
N PRO A 221 -20.22 -0.76 33.40
CA PRO A 221 -19.87 -2.17 33.43
C PRO A 221 -18.65 -2.46 32.55
N GLU A 222 -17.82 -3.41 32.96
CA GLU A 222 -16.61 -3.81 32.22
C GLU A 222 -16.93 -4.28 30.79
N GLU A 223 -18.03 -5.01 30.61
CA GLU A 223 -18.52 -5.46 29.29
C GLU A 223 -18.80 -4.28 28.33
N LEU A 224 -19.35 -3.18 28.83
CA LEU A 224 -19.61 -1.99 28.02
C LEU A 224 -18.31 -1.28 27.65
N ALA A 225 -17.30 -1.32 28.52
CA ALA A 225 -15.99 -0.77 28.23
C ALA A 225 -15.31 -1.55 27.09
N ASP A 226 -15.34 -2.89 27.14
CA ASP A 226 -14.77 -3.73 26.09
C ASP A 226 -15.48 -3.56 24.74
N GLU A 227 -16.80 -3.40 24.75
CA GLU A 227 -17.57 -3.06 23.55
C GLU A 227 -17.13 -1.71 22.96
N ILE A 228 -17.00 -0.68 23.80
CA ILE A 228 -16.52 0.65 23.38
C ILE A 228 -15.09 0.56 22.83
N VAL A 229 -14.20 -0.21 23.46
CA VAL A 229 -12.84 -0.39 22.92
C VAL A 229 -12.89 -1.10 21.57
N GLY A 230 -13.68 -2.16 21.45
CA GLY A 230 -13.90 -2.86 20.18
C GLY A 230 -14.33 -1.91 19.08
N GLN A 231 -15.34 -1.07 19.34
CA GLN A 231 -15.83 -0.07 18.38
C GLN A 231 -14.79 1.00 18.03
N ILE A 232 -13.98 1.44 19.00
CA ILE A 232 -12.90 2.41 18.76
C ILE A 232 -11.83 1.80 17.87
N VAL A 233 -11.41 0.57 18.16
CA VAL A 233 -10.34 -0.12 17.42
C VAL A 233 -10.80 -0.51 16.02
N SER A 234 -12.05 -0.95 15.85
CA SER A 234 -12.61 -1.34 14.55
C SER A 234 -13.30 -0.19 13.80
N GLY A 235 -13.25 1.03 14.33
CA GLY A 235 -13.92 2.18 13.74
C GLY A 235 -13.26 2.61 12.42
N ASP A 236 -14.02 3.33 11.59
CA ASP A 236 -13.45 4.01 10.43
C ASP A 236 -12.77 5.32 10.87
N TRP A 237 -11.44 5.37 10.72
CA TRP A 237 -10.61 6.52 11.07
C TRP A 237 -10.10 7.28 9.84
N SER A 238 -10.52 6.91 8.64
CA SER A 238 -10.05 7.48 7.35
C SER A 238 -10.31 8.99 7.22
N SER A 239 -11.26 9.54 7.98
CA SER A 239 -11.63 10.95 8.00
C SER A 239 -10.95 11.71 9.17
N TYR A 240 -9.67 12.04 9.03
CA TYR A 240 -8.86 12.92 9.91
C TYR A 240 -8.88 12.63 11.43
N GLY A 241 -9.51 11.54 11.87
CA GLY A 241 -9.86 11.29 13.27
C GLY A 241 -10.80 12.36 13.85
N PRO A 242 -11.90 11.98 14.52
CA PRO A 242 -12.69 12.96 15.25
C PRO A 242 -11.78 13.69 16.26
N PRO A 243 -11.94 15.02 16.44
CA PRO A 243 -11.21 15.75 17.46
C PRO A 243 -11.40 15.08 18.82
N ALA A 244 -10.37 15.17 19.66
CA ALA A 244 -10.40 14.54 20.98
C ALA A 244 -11.66 14.96 21.75
N SER A 245 -12.46 13.96 22.09
CA SER A 245 -13.78 14.10 22.70
C SER A 245 -13.69 14.23 24.22
N TYR A 246 -12.62 13.68 24.81
CA TYR A 246 -12.36 13.67 26.25
C TYR A 246 -13.52 13.10 27.08
N THR A 247 -14.32 12.24 26.45
CA THR A 247 -15.47 11.56 27.08
C THR A 247 -15.01 10.39 27.95
N LEU A 248 -13.99 9.65 27.49
CA LEU A 248 -13.39 8.54 28.25
C LEU A 248 -12.22 9.03 29.12
N PRO A 249 -12.02 8.44 30.32
CA PRO A 249 -10.83 8.65 31.12
C PRO A 249 -9.53 8.37 30.34
N GLN A 250 -8.47 9.12 30.61
CA GLN A 250 -7.15 8.89 29.99
C GLN A 250 -6.58 7.49 30.29
N THR A 251 -6.90 6.93 31.45
CA THR A 251 -6.57 5.53 31.80
C THR A 251 -7.27 4.52 30.90
N SER A 252 -8.49 4.81 30.42
CA SER A 252 -9.18 3.98 29.44
C SER A 252 -8.47 4.05 28.09
N TRP A 253 -8.03 5.23 27.65
CA TRP A 253 -7.24 5.37 26.43
C TRP A 253 -5.87 4.67 26.51
N LYS A 254 -5.20 4.73 27.66
CA LYS A 254 -3.99 3.93 27.94
C LYS A 254 -4.24 2.43 27.75
N ARG A 255 -5.39 1.93 28.21
CA ARG A 255 -5.82 0.54 27.98
C ARG A 255 -6.16 0.26 26.51
N ILE A 256 -6.81 1.18 25.82
CA ILE A 256 -7.12 1.02 24.39
C ILE A 256 -5.84 0.90 23.57
N LEU A 257 -4.79 1.67 23.89
CA LEU A 257 -3.50 1.61 23.19
C LEU A 257 -2.96 0.18 23.10
N VAL A 258 -2.94 -0.55 24.23
CA VAL A 258 -2.42 -1.94 24.28
C VAL A 258 -3.33 -2.95 23.59
N GLN A 259 -4.55 -2.56 23.22
CA GLN A 259 -5.49 -3.41 22.47
C GLN A 259 -5.44 -3.16 20.95
N ILE A 260 -4.67 -2.16 20.47
CA ILE A 260 -4.52 -1.90 19.04
C ILE A 260 -3.82 -3.10 18.36
N PRO A 261 -4.49 -3.80 17.42
CA PRO A 261 -4.00 -5.08 16.90
C PRO A 261 -2.63 -5.03 16.21
N PHE A 262 -2.33 -3.95 15.48
CA PHE A 262 -1.05 -3.78 14.77
C PHE A 262 0.11 -3.31 15.66
N LEU A 263 -0.12 -3.12 16.96
CA LEU A 263 0.90 -2.80 17.96
C LEU A 263 1.22 -4.03 18.84
N TRP A 264 1.25 -5.23 18.24
CA TRP A 264 1.31 -6.51 18.98
C TRP A 264 2.61 -6.76 19.75
N ASP A 265 3.69 -6.05 19.42
CA ASP A 265 5.03 -6.19 19.98
C ASP A 265 5.42 -4.99 20.88
N MET A 266 4.43 -4.20 21.31
CA MET A 266 4.66 -3.23 22.39
C MET A 266 4.99 -3.95 23.71
N ASP A 267 5.96 -3.39 24.42
CA ASP A 267 6.19 -3.67 25.82
C ASP A 267 5.03 -3.13 26.67
N VAL A 268 4.08 -4.02 26.99
CA VAL A 268 2.90 -3.70 27.81
C VAL A 268 3.30 -3.35 29.24
N GLU A 269 4.36 -3.95 29.77
CA GLU A 269 4.84 -3.67 31.13
C GLU A 269 5.37 -2.24 31.22
N GLU A 270 6.14 -1.79 30.23
CA GLU A 270 6.60 -0.40 30.14
C GLU A 270 5.43 0.59 30.05
N ILE A 271 4.39 0.30 29.25
CA ILE A 271 3.18 1.13 29.18
C ILE A 271 2.48 1.17 30.53
N GLU A 272 2.27 0.03 31.19
CA GLU A 272 1.57 -0.04 32.48
C GLU A 272 2.30 0.73 33.57
N GLN A 273 3.63 0.59 33.63
CA GLN A 273 4.50 1.29 34.58
C GLN A 273 4.68 2.78 34.26
N PHE A 274 4.33 3.23 33.05
CA PHE A 274 4.42 4.64 32.69
C PHE A 274 3.54 5.51 33.60
N PRO A 275 4.07 6.56 34.24
CA PRO A 275 3.37 7.31 35.26
C PRO A 275 2.10 7.98 34.71
N ASP A 276 0.97 7.84 35.41
CA ASP A 276 -0.30 8.41 34.95
C ASP A 276 -0.35 9.95 35.01
N ILE A 277 0.48 10.54 35.88
CA ILE A 277 0.56 11.98 36.11
C ILE A 277 1.99 12.44 35.80
N PRO A 278 2.17 13.44 34.90
CA PRO A 278 3.44 14.15 34.77
C PRO A 278 3.89 14.75 36.12
N GLU A 279 5.17 15.02 36.28
CA GLU A 279 5.73 15.60 37.53
C GLU A 279 5.00 16.88 38.01
N SER A 280 4.33 17.60 37.11
CA SER A 280 3.44 18.71 37.44
C SER A 280 2.05 18.23 37.90
N GLN A 281 1.70 18.47 39.18
CA GLN A 281 0.47 18.02 39.86
C GLN A 281 -0.89 18.51 39.27
N GLN A 282 -0.89 19.26 38.16
CA GLN A 282 -2.11 19.78 37.53
C GLN A 282 -2.30 19.31 36.08
N ARG A 283 -1.44 18.42 35.60
CA ARG A 283 -1.52 17.88 34.24
C ARG A 283 -1.74 16.38 34.27
N GLU A 284 -2.24 15.87 33.16
CA GLU A 284 -2.30 14.44 32.87
C GLU A 284 -1.78 14.19 31.46
N TRP A 285 -1.34 12.96 31.18
CA TRP A 285 -0.95 12.56 29.83
C TRP A 285 -2.16 12.43 28.91
N ASN A 286 -2.03 12.94 27.68
CA ASN A 286 -3.09 12.89 26.67
C ASN A 286 -3.00 11.61 25.82
N TRP A 287 -3.32 10.48 26.44
CA TRP A 287 -3.43 9.17 25.80
C TRP A 287 -4.46 9.15 24.67
N GLU A 288 -5.58 9.88 24.80
CA GLU A 288 -6.59 9.98 23.74
C GLU A 288 -6.00 10.51 22.44
N ARG A 289 -5.22 11.61 22.52
CA ARG A 289 -4.56 12.19 21.34
C ARG A 289 -3.63 11.20 20.67
N LEU A 290 -2.85 10.46 21.45
CA LEU A 290 -1.92 9.47 20.93
C LEU A 290 -2.67 8.34 20.22
N VAL A 291 -3.63 7.70 20.89
CA VAL A 291 -4.40 6.58 20.35
C VAL A 291 -5.14 6.99 19.08
N ARG A 292 -5.87 8.11 19.12
CA ARG A 292 -6.59 8.61 17.95
C ARG A 292 -5.64 8.88 16.78
N GLY A 293 -4.51 9.55 17.05
CA GLY A 293 -3.52 9.85 16.01
C GLY A 293 -2.90 8.59 15.39
N ILE A 294 -2.68 7.53 16.17
CA ILE A 294 -2.22 6.24 15.66
C ILE A 294 -3.30 5.59 14.79
N LEU A 295 -4.57 5.59 15.23
CA LEU A 295 -5.67 4.95 14.51
C LEU A 295 -6.03 5.66 13.21
N CYS A 296 -5.86 7.00 13.12
CA CYS A 296 -5.99 7.77 11.86
C CYS A 296 -5.14 7.23 10.71
N GLY A 297 -4.03 6.55 11.03
CA GLY A 297 -3.06 6.08 10.06
C GLY A 297 -2.23 7.21 9.45
N PRO A 298 -1.17 6.87 8.70
CA PRO A 298 -0.36 7.85 7.99
C PRO A 298 -1.07 8.33 6.73
N ILE A 299 -0.76 9.56 6.29
CA ILE A 299 -1.25 10.10 5.00
C ILE A 299 -0.08 10.53 4.12
N PRO A 300 -0.21 10.47 2.79
CA PRO A 300 0.82 10.97 1.88
C PRO A 300 0.98 12.49 2.04
N GLN A 301 2.17 12.93 2.43
CA GLN A 301 2.54 14.34 2.57
C GLN A 301 3.54 14.74 1.49
N ARG A 302 3.26 15.88 0.82
CA ARG A 302 4.24 16.49 -0.09
C ARG A 302 5.29 17.19 0.74
N ARG A 303 6.53 16.69 0.71
CA ARG A 303 7.66 17.45 1.23
C ARG A 303 8.09 18.44 0.17
N SER A 304 7.92 19.73 0.45
CA SER A 304 8.67 20.75 -0.27
C SER A 304 10.11 20.65 0.22
N ASP A 305 10.98 20.09 -0.61
CA ASP A 305 12.41 20.25 -0.37
C ASP A 305 12.66 21.76 -0.27
N SER A 306 13.31 22.15 0.82
CA SER A 306 13.65 23.52 1.22
C SER A 306 13.88 24.47 0.03
N GLU A 307 13.38 25.71 0.15
CA GLU A 307 13.29 26.82 -0.84
C GLU A 307 14.58 27.26 -1.57
N GLY A 308 15.61 26.43 -1.68
CA GLY A 308 16.92 26.79 -2.23
C GLY A 308 17.46 25.88 -3.34
N SER A 309 16.69 24.92 -3.86
CA SER A 309 17.22 24.06 -4.92
C SER A 309 16.28 23.93 -6.12
N GLU A 310 16.83 24.30 -7.28
CA GLU A 310 16.43 24.11 -8.69
C GLU A 310 15.01 23.57 -8.99
N PRO A 311 14.27 24.21 -9.92
CA PRO A 311 12.83 23.99 -10.18
C PRO A 311 12.42 22.63 -10.77
N GLU A 312 13.33 21.65 -10.90
CA GLU A 312 13.05 20.32 -11.45
C GLU A 312 13.08 19.18 -10.41
N LYS A 313 13.25 19.48 -9.11
CA LYS A 313 13.26 18.44 -8.09
C LYS A 313 11.86 17.87 -7.86
N ARG A 314 11.69 16.63 -8.33
CA ARG A 314 10.50 15.78 -8.17
C ARG A 314 10.02 15.86 -6.72
N THR A 315 8.77 16.27 -6.51
CA THR A 315 8.17 16.31 -5.18
C THR A 315 8.09 14.89 -4.62
N HIS A 316 8.75 14.62 -3.51
CA HIS A 316 8.67 13.33 -2.82
C HIS A 316 7.45 13.30 -1.91
N THR A 317 6.58 12.31 -2.11
CA THR A 317 5.46 12.05 -1.19
C THR A 317 5.90 11.02 -0.16
N VAL A 318 5.91 11.42 1.12
CA VAL A 318 6.24 10.53 2.24
C VAL A 318 4.97 10.30 3.04
N TRP A 319 4.63 9.05 3.31
CA TRP A 319 3.55 8.73 4.23
C TRP A 319 4.06 8.89 5.66
N ASP A 320 3.44 9.79 6.43
CA ASP A 320 3.79 9.98 7.83
C ASP A 320 2.59 10.47 8.66
N TYR A 321 2.82 10.62 9.96
CA TYR A 321 1.83 11.07 10.94
C TYR A 321 1.93 12.57 11.26
N SER A 322 2.58 13.36 10.39
CA SER A 322 2.79 14.80 10.65
C SER A 322 1.48 15.58 10.77
N HIS A 323 0.43 15.17 10.05
CA HIS A 323 -0.91 15.78 10.10
C HIS A 323 -1.56 15.68 11.50
N VAL A 324 -1.26 14.63 12.26
CA VAL A 324 -1.66 14.47 13.68
C VAL A 324 -0.54 14.83 14.67
N LYS A 325 0.57 15.40 14.16
CA LYS A 325 1.74 15.82 14.95
C LYS A 325 2.32 14.68 15.79
N LEU A 326 2.41 13.49 15.20
CA LEU A 326 3.16 12.37 15.77
C LEU A 326 4.44 12.12 14.93
N ASP A 327 5.55 11.88 15.62
CA ASP A 327 6.81 11.41 15.07
C ASP A 327 6.97 9.91 15.37
N LEU A 328 6.46 9.07 14.47
CA LEU A 328 6.45 7.62 14.64
C LEU A 328 7.57 6.95 13.83
N PRO A 329 8.13 5.80 14.29
CA PRO A 329 9.13 5.06 13.54
C PRO A 329 8.64 4.70 12.14
N PRO A 330 9.44 4.83 11.07
CA PRO A 330 9.00 4.51 9.71
C PRO A 330 8.55 3.06 9.52
N GLY A 331 9.15 2.11 10.26
CA GLY A 331 8.67 0.71 10.27
C GLY A 331 7.23 0.58 10.77
N LEU A 332 6.79 1.43 11.70
CA LEU A 332 5.39 1.45 12.16
C LEU A 332 4.46 2.01 11.09
N THR A 333 4.89 3.04 10.36
CA THR A 333 4.16 3.56 9.19
C THR A 333 3.98 2.45 8.15
N ASN A 334 5.05 1.73 7.81
CA ASN A 334 5.00 0.64 6.84
C ASN A 334 4.10 -0.52 7.34
N ARG A 335 4.19 -0.86 8.62
CA ARG A 335 3.30 -1.85 9.25
C ARG A 335 1.84 -1.43 9.17
N ARG A 336 1.51 -0.19 9.54
CA ARG A 336 0.13 0.32 9.51
C ARG A 336 -0.43 0.31 8.09
N ARG A 337 0.39 0.64 7.08
CA ARG A 337 0.03 0.52 5.67
C ARG A 337 -0.34 -0.90 5.30
N ILE A 338 0.54 -1.88 5.54
CA ILE A 338 0.27 -3.29 5.22
C ILE A 338 -0.98 -3.77 5.97
N TRP A 339 -1.16 -3.31 7.21
CA TRP A 339 -2.37 -3.59 7.97
C TRP A 339 -3.63 -3.01 7.31
N GLN A 340 -3.58 -1.75 6.84
CA GLN A 340 -4.69 -1.10 6.12
C GLN A 340 -5.06 -1.87 4.85
N ILE A 341 -4.07 -2.35 4.09
CA ILE A 341 -4.32 -3.19 2.91
C ILE A 341 -5.20 -4.39 3.26
N LEU A 342 -4.92 -5.05 4.40
CA LEU A 342 -5.68 -6.20 4.88
C LEU A 342 -7.06 -5.81 5.44
N GLU A 343 -7.20 -4.62 6.04
CA GLU A 343 -8.49 -4.09 6.49
C GLU A 343 -9.44 -3.82 5.31
N ASP A 344 -8.89 -3.31 4.22
CA ASP A 344 -9.63 -2.96 3.01
C ASP A 344 -9.93 -4.17 2.11
N MET A 345 -9.25 -5.30 2.31
CA MET A 345 -9.51 -6.52 1.55
C MET A 345 -10.88 -7.10 1.89
N ASN A 346 -11.64 -7.43 0.84
CA ASN A 346 -12.89 -8.16 0.97
C ASN A 346 -12.96 -9.24 -0.12
N SER A 347 -13.01 -10.52 0.27
CA SER A 347 -13.08 -11.62 -0.70
C SER A 347 -14.32 -11.57 -1.61
N LYS A 348 -15.39 -10.88 -1.17
CA LYS A 348 -16.62 -10.66 -1.94
C LYS A 348 -16.57 -9.43 -2.83
N GLU A 349 -15.50 -8.63 -2.79
CA GLU A 349 -15.36 -7.48 -3.70
C GLU A 349 -15.30 -7.94 -5.17
N LEU A 350 -14.84 -9.16 -5.40
CA LEU A 350 -14.70 -9.76 -6.71
C LEU A 350 -16.02 -10.27 -7.31
N ASP A 351 -17.04 -10.51 -6.47
CA ASP A 351 -18.38 -10.93 -6.91
C ASP A 351 -19.10 -9.78 -7.63
N VAL A 352 -18.80 -8.54 -7.24
CA VAL A 352 -19.41 -7.32 -7.80
C VAL A 352 -18.79 -6.95 -9.15
N LEU A 353 -17.59 -7.46 -9.45
CA LEU A 353 -16.89 -7.19 -10.72
C LEU A 353 -17.53 -7.90 -11.92
N ASP A 354 -18.40 -8.89 -11.69
CA ASP A 354 -19.10 -9.63 -12.76
C ASP A 354 -20.40 -8.92 -13.19
N GLU A 355 -20.73 -7.76 -12.59
CA GLU A 355 -21.87 -6.93 -12.98
C GLU A 355 -21.52 -5.93 -14.11
N PRO A 356 -22.45 -5.66 -15.05
CA PRO A 356 -22.16 -4.96 -16.32
C PRO A 356 -21.81 -3.47 -16.21
N ASP A 357 -21.88 -2.84 -15.02
CA ASP A 357 -21.72 -1.40 -14.83
C ASP A 357 -20.30 -0.97 -14.41
N PHE A 358 -19.28 -1.72 -14.81
CA PHE A 358 -17.88 -1.41 -14.47
C PHE A 358 -17.23 -0.42 -15.44
N ILE A 359 -16.59 0.62 -14.91
CA ILE A 359 -15.84 1.61 -15.70
C ILE A 359 -14.34 1.43 -15.41
N VAL A 360 -13.57 1.09 -16.44
CA VAL A 360 -12.10 1.16 -16.39
C VAL A 360 -11.71 2.61 -16.62
N LEU A 361 -11.17 3.29 -15.60
CA LEU A 361 -10.55 4.60 -15.79
C LEU A 361 -9.16 4.39 -16.40
N ASP A 362 -9.00 4.79 -17.66
CA ASP A 362 -7.68 4.96 -18.28
C ASP A 362 -6.96 6.16 -17.62
N ASP A 363 -5.62 6.14 -17.61
CA ASP A 363 -4.73 7.15 -17.01
C ASP A 363 -4.99 8.59 -17.54
N HIS A 364 -5.70 8.71 -18.66
CA HIS A 364 -6.17 9.98 -19.23
C HIS A 364 -7.31 10.63 -18.44
N LEU A 365 -8.19 9.85 -17.81
CA LEU A 365 -9.34 10.35 -17.06
C LEU A 365 -8.95 10.74 -15.62
N ASP A 366 -7.94 10.09 -15.03
CA ASP A 366 -7.34 10.52 -13.75
C ASP A 366 -6.65 11.89 -13.85
N ARG A 367 -6.01 12.17 -15.00
CA ARG A 367 -5.51 13.51 -15.34
C ARG A 367 -6.61 14.54 -15.49
N PHE A 368 -7.78 14.12 -15.99
CA PHE A 368 -8.94 14.99 -16.12
C PHE A 368 -9.56 15.28 -14.76
N ILE A 369 -9.86 14.27 -13.94
CA ILE A 369 -10.41 14.42 -12.58
C ILE A 369 -9.46 15.26 -11.70
N SER A 370 -8.15 15.02 -11.78
CA SER A 370 -7.16 15.82 -11.05
C SER A 370 -7.09 17.28 -11.50
N ARG A 371 -7.45 17.60 -12.75
CA ARG A 371 -7.60 18.99 -13.24
C ARG A 371 -8.94 19.60 -12.78
N THR A 372 -10.03 18.85 -12.90
CA THR A 372 -11.37 19.30 -12.53
C THR A 372 -11.52 19.56 -11.03
N VAL A 373 -10.86 18.77 -10.17
CA VAL A 373 -10.84 18.98 -8.71
C VAL A 373 -9.91 20.14 -8.31
N LYS A 374 -8.86 20.42 -9.11
CA LYS A 374 -7.96 21.56 -8.85
C LYS A 374 -8.54 22.91 -9.21
N ASP A 375 -9.35 22.98 -10.27
CA ASP A 375 -9.80 24.26 -10.81
C ASP A 375 -11.21 24.67 -10.39
N GLY A 376 -11.89 23.85 -9.56
CA GLY A 376 -13.21 24.17 -9.01
C GLY A 376 -14.28 24.26 -10.10
N VAL A 377 -15.12 23.22 -10.21
CA VAL A 377 -16.29 23.29 -11.08
C VAL A 377 -17.18 24.45 -10.65
N ASN A 378 -17.30 25.46 -11.51
CA ASN A 378 -18.26 26.54 -11.35
C ASN A 378 -19.64 26.03 -11.81
N VAL A 379 -20.51 25.70 -10.85
CA VAL A 379 -21.79 25.00 -11.07
C VAL A 379 -22.91 25.94 -11.57
N GLU A 380 -22.58 27.03 -12.28
CA GLU A 380 -23.57 28.00 -12.78
C GLU A 380 -23.54 28.23 -14.30
N ASP A 381 -23.03 27.28 -15.09
CA ASP A 381 -23.18 27.33 -16.56
C ASP A 381 -24.25 26.33 -17.04
N PRO A 382 -25.47 26.79 -17.40
CA PRO A 382 -26.55 25.90 -17.87
C PRO A 382 -26.38 25.40 -19.31
N ASP A 383 -25.28 25.71 -20.02
CA ASP A 383 -25.09 25.30 -21.43
C ASP A 383 -24.24 24.03 -21.65
N THR A 384 -23.93 23.24 -20.61
CA THR A 384 -23.31 21.91 -20.77
C THR A 384 -24.37 20.78 -20.86
N THR A 385 -25.26 20.89 -21.83
CA THR A 385 -26.04 19.74 -22.32
C THR A 385 -25.74 19.52 -23.79
N CYS A 386 -25.39 18.27 -24.11
CA CYS A 386 -25.21 17.70 -25.45
C CYS A 386 -23.90 18.08 -26.18
N LEU A 387 -22.90 17.21 -26.09
CA LEU A 387 -21.96 17.01 -27.19
C LEU A 387 -22.14 15.60 -27.73
N ASP A 388 -22.73 15.55 -28.92
CA ASP A 388 -22.93 14.38 -29.76
C ASP A 388 -21.59 13.73 -30.09
N TRP A 389 -21.51 12.42 -29.84
CA TRP A 389 -20.42 11.57 -30.31
C TRP A 389 -20.75 11.13 -31.74
N GLU A 390 -20.31 11.87 -32.75
CA GLU A 390 -20.22 11.34 -34.12
C GLU A 390 -18.77 10.95 -34.43
N SER A 391 -18.59 9.66 -34.70
CA SER A 391 -17.36 9.06 -35.22
C SER A 391 -17.15 9.45 -36.69
N PRO A 392 -15.94 9.79 -37.16
CA PRO A 392 -15.69 9.86 -38.59
C PRO A 392 -15.27 8.48 -39.12
N SER A 393 -16.20 7.82 -39.81
CA SER A 393 -15.91 6.79 -40.80
C SER A 393 -15.37 7.41 -42.10
N SER A 394 -14.36 6.74 -42.67
CA SER A 394 -13.91 6.70 -44.07
C SER A 394 -14.59 7.60 -45.12
N ILE A 395 -13.80 8.23 -46.00
CA ILE A 395 -13.88 8.06 -47.47
C ILE A 395 -12.73 8.76 -48.19
N ASP A 396 -12.32 8.12 -49.29
CA ASP A 396 -11.34 8.47 -50.32
C ASP A 396 -11.33 9.91 -50.84
N GLY A 397 -10.17 10.33 -51.38
CA GLY A 397 -10.03 11.54 -52.18
C GLY A 397 -8.61 11.78 -52.69
N ASP A 398 -8.26 11.07 -53.77
CA ASP A 398 -7.03 11.19 -54.57
C ASP A 398 -7.01 12.48 -55.41
N VAL A 399 -5.97 13.33 -55.29
CA VAL A 399 -5.56 14.33 -56.33
C VAL A 399 -4.04 14.57 -56.27
N ARG A 400 -3.44 14.45 -57.47
CA ARG A 400 -2.03 14.54 -57.89
C ARG A 400 -1.38 15.93 -57.87
N GLU A 401 -0.03 15.91 -57.86
CA GLU A 401 0.98 16.72 -58.61
C GLU A 401 0.85 18.26 -58.52
N ASP A 402 1.89 19.09 -58.32
CA ASP A 402 3.31 19.04 -58.67
C ASP A 402 3.99 20.26 -57.98
N TRP A 403 5.30 20.42 -58.21
CA TRP A 403 6.11 21.67 -58.23
C TRP A 403 7.39 21.65 -57.37
N LEU A 404 8.44 21.09 -58.01
CA LEU A 404 9.79 21.64 -58.20
C LEU A 404 10.60 22.16 -56.97
N ALA A 405 11.69 21.44 -56.67
CA ALA A 405 13.01 22.03 -56.38
C ALA A 405 13.67 22.46 -57.73
N PRO A 406 14.72 23.32 -57.81
CA PRO A 406 16.02 23.18 -57.12
C PRO A 406 16.64 24.53 -56.68
N ASP A 407 17.59 24.55 -55.75
CA ASP A 407 19.06 24.65 -55.93
C ASP A 407 19.66 24.52 -54.50
N GLY A 408 20.81 23.93 -54.18
CA GLY A 408 22.07 23.75 -54.89
C GLY A 408 23.21 24.15 -53.92
N CYS A 409 24.28 23.34 -53.87
CA CYS A 409 25.61 23.56 -53.24
C CYS A 409 25.85 23.15 -51.76
N ALA A 410 26.49 21.98 -51.60
CA ALA A 410 27.90 21.79 -51.16
C ALA A 410 28.56 22.90 -50.31
N ALA A 411 29.44 22.68 -49.33
CA ALA A 411 30.20 21.51 -48.88
C ALA A 411 30.96 21.85 -47.57
N THR A 412 31.33 20.80 -46.83
CA THR A 412 32.58 20.60 -46.04
C THR A 412 32.99 21.60 -44.96
N GLY A 413 33.24 21.07 -43.76
CA GLY A 413 34.02 21.77 -42.74
C GLY A 413 34.29 20.88 -41.51
N THR A 414 35.24 19.97 -41.67
CA THR A 414 35.88 19.19 -40.61
C THR A 414 36.50 20.05 -39.52
N GLY A 415 36.36 19.66 -38.26
CA GLY A 415 37.05 20.27 -37.12
C GLY A 415 37.16 19.30 -35.96
N ASP A 416 38.11 18.36 -36.06
CA ASP A 416 38.75 17.75 -34.89
C ASP A 416 39.50 18.84 -34.12
N LEU A 417 39.42 18.80 -32.78
CA LEU A 417 40.51 19.18 -31.89
C LEU A 417 40.24 18.63 -30.48
N ASP A 418 40.84 17.47 -30.23
CA ASP A 418 41.30 17.08 -28.90
C ASP A 418 42.23 18.15 -28.33
N SER A 419 42.09 18.50 -27.05
CA SER A 419 43.22 18.81 -26.18
C SER A 419 42.81 18.78 -24.71
N PHE A 420 43.39 17.81 -24.00
CA PHE A 420 43.89 17.88 -22.63
C PHE A 420 43.75 19.27 -21.96
N TRP A 421 42.89 19.39 -20.94
CA TRP A 421 43.21 19.38 -19.50
C TRP A 421 41.92 19.28 -18.69
#